data_AF-A0A534XCF6-F1
#
_entry.id   AF-A0A534XCF6-F1
#
_cell.length_a   1.000
_cell.length_b   1.000
_cell.length_c   1.000
_cell.angle_alpha   90.00
_cell.angle_beta   90.00
_cell.angle_gamma   90.00
#
_symmetry.space_group_name_H-M   'P 1'
#
loop_
_entity.id
_entity.type
_entity.pdbx_description
1 polymer ?
#
loop_
_entity_poly.entity_id
_entity_poly.type
_entity_poly.pdbx_seq_one_letter_code
_entity_poly.pdbx_strand_id
1 'polypeptide(L)'
;MTTRGGGHRTMKRARILPPRWRGADTMGMVAPVYYTADMVRALPEDGNRYEVVYGELLVTPAPRLWHQELAVRLARTVSEYLEREPVGHLLPSPADISWTSDTLVQPD
;
A
#
# COMPACT_ATOMS: atom_id res chain seq x y z
N MET A 1 -63.24 50.48 40.38
CA MET A 1 -63.91 49.51 39.49
C MET A 1 -63.02 49.33 38.25
N THR A 2 -62.23 48.24 38.23
CA THR A 2 -62.40 47.07 37.32
C THR A 2 -61.94 47.37 35.89
N THR A 3 -60.66 47.14 35.58
CA THR A 3 -60.05 45.92 34.99
C THR A 3 -60.37 45.63 33.51
N ARG A 4 -59.29 45.46 32.73
CA ARG A 4 -59.04 44.57 31.56
C ARG A 4 -58.18 45.35 30.56
N GLY A 5 -56.91 44.97 30.34
CA GLY A 5 -56.49 43.74 29.66
C GLY A 5 -56.23 44.12 28.21
N GLY A 6 -55.05 44.04 27.63
CA GLY A 6 -54.07 42.95 27.64
C GLY A 6 -53.58 42.85 26.20
N GLY A 7 -52.28 42.70 25.97
CA GLY A 7 -51.77 42.66 24.60
C GLY A 7 -50.26 42.59 24.46
N HIS A 8 -49.58 41.86 25.34
CA HIS A 8 -48.20 41.46 25.10
C HIS A 8 -48.21 40.21 24.22
N ARG A 9 -47.73 40.32 22.97
CA ARG A 9 -47.33 39.16 22.16
C ARG A 9 -46.01 39.42 21.45
N THR A 10 -44.95 39.23 22.23
CA THR A 10 -43.81 38.37 21.91
C THR A 10 -43.24 38.47 20.49
N MET A 11 -42.15 39.22 20.35
CA MET A 11 -41.15 38.90 19.33
C MET A 11 -40.68 37.46 19.55
N LYS A 12 -40.79 36.63 18.51
CA LYS A 12 -40.23 35.28 18.49
C LYS A 12 -38.73 35.39 18.77
N ARG A 13 -38.28 34.89 19.93
CA ARG A 13 -36.85 34.66 20.15
C ARG A 13 -36.38 33.66 19.10
N ALA A 14 -35.59 34.13 18.14
CA ALA A 14 -34.85 33.24 17.26
C ALA A 14 -33.99 32.34 18.16
N ARG A 15 -34.17 31.02 18.04
CA ARG A 15 -33.23 30.08 18.65
C ARG A 15 -31.89 30.30 17.96
N ILE A 16 -30.96 30.93 18.67
CA ILE A 16 -29.56 30.97 18.27
C ILE A 16 -29.14 29.51 18.13
N LEU A 17 -28.83 29.08 16.91
CA LEU A 17 -28.25 27.76 16.67
C LEU A 17 -26.99 27.67 17.55
N PRO A 18 -26.80 26.56 18.30
CA PRO A 18 -25.58 26.42 19.07
C PRO A 18 -24.38 26.56 18.11
N PRO A 19 -23.29 27.21 18.54
CA PRO A 19 -22.10 27.26 17.73
C PRO A 19 -21.74 25.80 17.40
N ARG A 20 -21.67 25.51 16.10
CA ARG A 20 -21.16 24.23 15.63
C ARG A 20 -19.75 24.12 16.21
N TRP A 21 -19.60 23.30 17.24
CA TRP A 21 -18.29 22.84 17.67
C TRP A 21 -17.73 22.15 16.43
N ARG A 22 -16.83 22.83 15.71
CA ARG A 22 -15.94 22.14 14.80
C ARG A 22 -15.18 21.20 15.72
N GLY A 23 -15.59 19.94 15.74
CA GLY A 23 -14.74 18.89 16.26
C GLY A 23 -13.39 19.14 15.63
N ALA A 24 -12.38 19.37 16.46
CA ALA A 24 -11.01 19.19 16.03
C ALA A 24 -10.87 17.68 15.81
N ASP A 25 -11.43 17.20 14.71
CA ASP A 25 -11.06 15.92 14.15
C ASP A 25 -9.62 16.16 13.73
N THR A 26 -8.69 15.83 14.64
CA THR A 26 -7.29 15.67 14.29
C THR A 26 -7.29 14.63 13.18
N MET A 27 -7.31 15.09 11.93
CA MET A 27 -6.86 14.26 10.81
C MET A 27 -5.38 14.08 11.04
N GLY A 28 -5.07 13.08 11.86
CA GLY A 28 -3.74 12.54 11.98
C GLY A 28 -3.34 12.15 10.58
N MET A 29 -2.46 12.94 9.97
CA MET A 29 -1.70 12.50 8.81
C MET A 29 -1.00 11.22 9.27
N VAL A 30 -1.47 10.06 8.81
CA VAL A 30 -0.75 8.82 9.08
C VAL A 30 0.61 9.00 8.43
N ALA A 31 1.68 8.88 9.21
CA ALA A 31 3.02 8.92 8.63
C ALA A 31 3.10 7.79 7.59
N PRO A 32 3.74 8.03 6.42
CA PRO A 32 3.94 6.97 5.44
C PRO A 32 4.65 5.79 6.11
N VAL A 33 4.10 4.59 5.93
CA VAL A 33 4.78 3.37 6.37
C VAL A 33 5.82 3.03 5.33
N TYR A 34 7.09 3.10 5.71
CA TYR A 34 8.20 2.61 4.89
C TYR A 34 8.48 1.15 5.26
N TYR A 35 8.58 0.30 4.25
CA TYR A 35 8.86 -1.12 4.40
C TYR A 35 10.36 -1.39 4.38
N THR A 36 10.76 -2.47 5.03
CA THR A 36 12.12 -3.02 4.93
C THR A 36 12.06 -4.41 4.32
N ALA A 37 13.18 -4.88 3.77
CA ALA A 37 13.35 -6.23 3.25
C ALA A 37 12.93 -7.30 4.27
N ASP A 38 13.26 -7.12 5.55
CA ASP A 38 12.89 -8.06 6.62
C ASP A 38 11.38 -8.03 6.91
N MET A 39 10.74 -6.85 6.83
CA MET A 39 9.28 -6.76 6.92
C MET A 39 8.60 -7.47 5.75
N VAL A 40 9.15 -7.36 4.53
CA VAL A 40 8.63 -8.04 3.34
C VAL A 40 8.74 -9.57 3.49
N ARG A 41 9.87 -10.09 3.97
CA ARG A 41 10.06 -11.54 4.21
C ARG A 41 9.12 -12.12 5.27
N ALA A 42 8.56 -11.27 6.14
CA ALA A 42 7.59 -11.67 7.15
C ALA A 42 6.14 -11.69 6.65
N LEU A 43 5.89 -11.28 5.40
CA LEU A 43 4.56 -11.31 4.78
C LEU A 43 4.12 -12.75 4.48
N PRO A 44 2.82 -13.03 4.44
CA PRO A 44 2.31 -14.38 4.17
C PRO A 44 2.62 -14.84 2.74
N GLU A 45 2.86 -16.14 2.57
CA GLU A 45 2.98 -16.79 1.27
C GLU A 45 1.60 -17.05 0.64
N ASP A 46 0.91 -15.98 0.23
CA ASP A 46 -0.46 -16.03 -0.33
C ASP A 46 -0.52 -16.13 -1.86
N GLY A 47 0.63 -16.38 -2.50
CA GLY A 47 0.78 -16.43 -3.95
C GLY A 47 1.04 -15.06 -4.60
N ASN A 48 1.08 -13.98 -3.81
CA ASN A 48 1.59 -12.70 -4.30
C ASN A 48 3.12 -12.65 -4.19
N ARG A 49 3.71 -11.91 -5.13
CA ARG A 49 5.11 -11.49 -5.10
C ARG A 49 5.18 -10.13 -4.42
N TYR A 50 5.95 -10.07 -3.34
CA TYR A 50 6.16 -8.87 -2.54
C TYR A 50 7.57 -8.34 -2.76
N GLU A 51 7.67 -7.08 -3.18
CA GLU A 51 8.93 -6.39 -3.42
C GLU A 51 8.91 -5.06 -2.66
N VAL A 52 10.06 -4.54 -2.25
CA VAL A 52 10.20 -3.19 -1.70
C VAL A 52 11.26 -2.43 -2.46
N VAL A 53 10.96 -1.19 -2.84
CA VAL A 53 11.87 -0.30 -3.56
C VAL A 53 11.87 1.06 -2.87
N TYR A 54 13.00 1.44 -2.28
CA TYR A 54 13.13 2.68 -1.48
C TYR A 54 12.07 2.81 -0.38
N GLY A 55 11.71 1.69 0.25
CA GLY A 55 10.71 1.62 1.30
C GLY A 55 9.25 1.58 0.83
N GLU A 56 8.99 1.63 -0.48
CA GLU A 56 7.65 1.45 -1.04
C GLU A 56 7.37 -0.03 -1.32
N LEU A 57 6.27 -0.56 -0.76
CA LEU A 57 5.85 -1.94 -0.99
C LEU A 57 5.13 -2.08 -2.34
N LEU A 58 5.63 -2.97 -3.19
CA LEU A 58 5.04 -3.39 -4.44
C LEU A 58 4.47 -4.80 -4.27
N VAL A 59 3.23 -5.00 -4.73
CA VAL A 59 2.54 -6.29 -4.67
C VAL A 59 2.15 -6.68 -6.09
N THR A 60 2.70 -7.78 -6.58
CA THR A 60 2.39 -8.34 -7.89
C THR A 60 1.68 -9.67 -7.71
N PRO A 61 0.49 -9.88 -8.31
CA PRO A 61 -0.17 -11.18 -8.22
C PRO A 61 0.63 -12.26 -8.95
N ALA A 62 0.29 -13.53 -8.70
CA ALA A 62 0.91 -14.66 -9.38
C ALA A 62 0.94 -14.46 -10.92
N PRO A 63 2.08 -14.73 -11.57
CA PRO A 63 2.23 -14.55 -13.00
C PRO A 63 1.30 -15.46 -13.80
N ARG A 64 0.86 -14.97 -14.96
CA ARG A 64 0.01 -15.74 -15.89
C ARG A 64 0.83 -16.84 -16.58
N LEU A 65 0.16 -17.88 -17.07
CA LEU A 65 0.80 -19.00 -17.77
C LEU A 65 1.75 -18.56 -18.89
N TRP A 66 1.36 -17.55 -19.68
CA TRP A 66 2.19 -17.04 -20.78
C TRP A 66 3.50 -16.39 -20.29
N HIS A 67 3.47 -15.70 -19.15
CA HIS A 67 4.67 -15.14 -18.52
C HIS A 67 5.64 -16.26 -18.14
N GLN A 68 5.10 -17.31 -17.51
CA GLN A 68 5.89 -18.48 -17.10
C GLN A 68 6.50 -19.23 -18.29
N GLU A 69 5.73 -19.42 -19.38
CA GLU A 69 6.24 -20.05 -20.60
C GLU A 69 7.43 -19.29 -21.19
N LEU A 70 7.35 -17.95 -21.23
CA LEU A 70 8.46 -17.13 -21.74
C LEU A 70 9.67 -17.14 -20.81
N ALA A 71 9.46 -17.06 -19.49
CA ALA A 71 10.53 -17.11 -18.50
C ALA A 71 11.31 -18.44 -18.60
N VAL A 72 10.61 -19.57 -18.70
CA VAL A 72 11.25 -20.89 -18.86
C VAL A 72 12.06 -20.99 -20.16
N ARG A 73 11.53 -20.49 -21.27
CA ARG A 73 12.26 -20.50 -22.56
C ARG A 73 13.52 -19.67 -22.48
N LEU A 74 13.46 -18.48 -21.87
CA LEU A 74 14.61 -17.60 -21.69
C LEU A 74 15.65 -18.24 -20.77
N ALA A 75 15.22 -18.74 -19.62
CA ALA A 75 16.06 -19.44 -18.66
C ALA A 75 16.82 -20.60 -19.33
N ARG A 76 16.13 -21.45 -20.10
CA ARG A 76 16.77 -22.55 -20.83
C ARG A 76 17.86 -22.06 -21.78
N THR A 77 17.55 -21.05 -22.60
CA THR A 77 18.52 -20.52 -23.58
C THR A 77 19.76 -19.93 -22.90
N VAL A 78 19.60 -19.22 -21.77
CA VAL A 78 20.73 -18.68 -21.02
C VAL A 78 21.53 -19.80 -20.34
N SER A 79 20.87 -20.80 -19.76
CA SER A 79 21.55 -21.97 -19.17
C SER A 79 22.40 -22.72 -20.19
N GLU A 80 21.87 -23.00 -21.39
CA GLU A 80 22.61 -23.64 -22.49
C GLU A 80 23.86 -22.85 -22.89
N TYR A 81 23.80 -21.51 -22.84
CA TYR A 81 24.96 -20.67 -23.05
C TYR A 81 25.98 -20.79 -21.92
N LEU A 82 25.54 -20.73 -20.66
CA LEU A 82 26.42 -20.80 -19.48
C LEU A 82 27.09 -22.17 -19.31
N GLU A 83 26.49 -23.25 -19.81
CA GLU A 83 27.12 -24.57 -19.88
C GLU A 83 28.36 -24.58 -20.79
N ARG A 84 28.32 -23.79 -21.87
CA ARG A 84 29.42 -23.69 -22.83
C ARG A 84 30.45 -22.65 -22.39
N GLU A 85 29.98 -21.54 -21.82
CA GLU A 85 30.79 -20.40 -21.38
C GLU A 85 30.44 -20.08 -19.92
N PRO A 86 31.14 -20.66 -18.92
CA PRO A 86 30.78 -20.57 -17.51
C PRO A 86 31.18 -19.23 -16.89
N VAL A 87 30.60 -18.14 -17.41
CA VAL A 87 30.87 -16.76 -17.02
C VAL A 87 29.95 -16.24 -15.91
N GLY A 88 29.00 -17.06 -15.45
CA GLY A 88 28.02 -16.65 -14.44
C GLY A 88 27.05 -17.76 -14.04
N HIS A 89 26.04 -17.38 -13.25
CA HIS A 89 24.98 -18.27 -12.77
C HIS A 89 23.61 -17.69 -13.15
N LEU A 90 22.67 -18.57 -13.50
CA LEU A 90 21.26 -18.23 -13.69
C LEU A 90 20.48 -18.65 -12.45
N LEU A 91 19.69 -17.73 -11.89
CA LEU A 91 18.75 -17.99 -10.80
C LEU A 91 17.36 -17.50 -11.25
N PRO A 92 16.40 -18.39 -11.55
CA PRO A 92 15.06 -17.99 -11.96
C PRO A 92 14.23 -17.49 -10.77
N SER A 93 13.19 -16.70 -11.05
CA SER A 93 12.19 -16.30 -10.05
C SER A 93 11.42 -17.49 -9.46
N PRO A 94 10.99 -17.44 -8.19
CA PRO A 94 11.24 -16.38 -7.21
C PRO A 94 12.66 -16.42 -6.63
N ALA A 95 13.33 -15.27 -6.59
CA ALA A 95 14.64 -15.10 -5.99
C ALA A 95 14.74 -13.74 -5.29
N ASP A 96 14.88 -13.74 -3.97
CA ASP A 96 15.02 -12.51 -3.19
C ASP A 96 16.42 -11.91 -3.39
N ILE A 97 16.47 -10.71 -3.99
CA ILE A 97 17.71 -9.95 -4.14
C ILE A 97 17.58 -8.63 -3.40
N SER A 98 18.42 -8.44 -2.38
CA SER A 98 18.45 -7.23 -1.55
C SER A 98 19.86 -6.66 -1.43
N TRP A 99 20.02 -5.35 -1.65
CA TRP A 99 21.29 -4.62 -1.46
C TRP A 99 21.28 -3.72 -0.23
N THR A 100 20.11 -3.20 0.15
CA THR A 100 19.89 -2.28 1.27
C THR A 100 18.68 -2.74 2.07
N SER A 101 18.49 -2.19 3.28
CA SER A 101 17.37 -2.57 4.14
C SER A 101 16.00 -2.23 3.56
N ASP A 102 15.93 -1.26 2.64
CA ASP A 102 14.71 -0.72 2.03
C ASP A 102 14.53 -1.18 0.57
N THR A 103 15.34 -2.13 0.10
CA THR A 103 15.26 -2.68 -1.25
C THR A 103 15.34 -4.21 -1.24
N LEU A 104 14.28 -4.85 -1.71
CA LEU A 104 14.20 -6.28 -2.00
C LEU A 104 13.36 -6.45 -3.27
N VAL A 105 13.94 -7.09 -4.27
CA VAL A 105 13.28 -7.34 -5.55
C VAL A 105 13.36 -8.81 -5.91
N GLN A 106 12.42 -9.24 -6.75
CA GLN A 106 12.31 -10.60 -7.26
C GLN A 106 12.21 -10.52 -8.80
N PRO A 107 13.35 -10.40 -9.49
CA PRO A 107 13.35 -10.39 -10.95
C PRO A 107 12.85 -11.73 -11.51
N ASP A 108 12.36 -11.69 -12.75
CA ASP A 108 11.91 -12.87 -13.50
C ASP A 108 13.07 -13.77 -13.96
#